data_AF-A0A979GR58-F1
#
_entry.id   AF-A0A979GR58-F1
#
_cell.length_a   1.000
_cell.length_b   1.000
_cell.length_c   1.000
_cell.angle_alpha   90.00
_cell.angle_beta   90.00
_cell.angle_gamma   90.00
#
_symmetry.space_group_name_H-M   'P 1'
#
loop_
_entity.id
_entity.type
_entity.pdbx_description
1 polymer ?
#
loop_
_entity_poly.entity_id
_entity_poly.type
_entity_poly.pdbx_seq_one_letter_code
_entity_poly.pdbx_strand_id
1 'polypeptide(L)'
;MEQMQIPADMQCAIDYGQPELPRAIRELHPVLFKEGDSYCCLLGPDPQAGIFGCGATPGEALTDWDEHLRERMKTPDANDEVAAYVKGVLKDA
;
A
#
# COMPACT_ATOMS: atom_id res chain seq x y z
N MET A 1 -4.80 -11.86 6.69
CA MET A 1 -3.69 -11.28 5.92
C MET A 1 -2.50 -11.09 6.84
N GLU A 2 -1.34 -11.59 6.41
CA GLU A 2 -0.04 -11.29 7.01
C GLU A 2 0.64 -10.18 6.20
N GLN A 3 1.34 -9.26 6.86
CA GLN A 3 2.11 -8.21 6.18
C GLN A 3 3.56 -8.69 6.00
N MET A 4 4.14 -8.46 4.83
CA MET A 4 5.56 -8.73 4.59
C MET A 4 6.43 -8.03 5.63
N GLN A 5 7.32 -8.76 6.28
CA GLN A 5 8.25 -8.19 7.25
C GLN A 5 9.40 -7.48 6.53
N ILE A 6 9.26 -6.17 6.36
CA ILE A 6 10.31 -5.32 5.79
C ILE A 6 11.21 -4.81 6.92
N PRO A 7 12.55 -4.88 6.80
CA PRO A 7 13.46 -4.37 7.82
C PRO A 7 13.20 -2.89 8.11
N ALA A 8 13.11 -2.50 9.38
CA ALA A 8 12.81 -1.12 9.78
C ALA A 8 13.83 -0.10 9.24
N ASP A 9 15.08 -0.51 9.00
CA ASP A 9 16.14 0.32 8.42
C ASP A 9 15.88 0.67 6.94
N MET A 10 15.12 -0.16 6.23
CA MET A 10 14.70 0.09 4.85
C MET A 10 13.38 0.86 4.78
N GLN A 11 12.60 0.86 5.85
CA GLN A 11 11.30 1.52 5.88
C GLN A 11 11.48 3.04 5.90
N CYS A 12 10.71 3.71 5.05
CA CYS A 12 10.60 5.16 5.05
C CYS A 12 9.40 5.56 5.91
N ALA A 13 9.64 6.50 6.83
CA ALA A 13 8.56 7.04 7.64
C ALA A 13 7.59 7.84 6.75
N ILE A 14 6.32 7.43 6.75
CA ILE A 14 5.23 8.20 6.14
C ILE A 14 4.48 8.92 7.26
N ASP A 15 4.24 10.21 7.07
CA ASP A 15 3.35 10.96 7.93
C ASP A 15 1.90 10.81 7.44
N TYR A 16 1.21 9.80 7.98
CA TYR A 16 -0.19 9.52 7.63
C TYR A 16 -1.18 10.60 8.11
N GLY A 17 -0.72 11.60 8.88
CA GLY A 17 -1.53 12.74 9.29
C GLY A 17 -1.70 13.78 8.19
N GLN A 18 -0.95 13.69 7.09
CA GLN A 18 -0.98 14.67 6.02
C GLN A 18 -2.30 14.63 5.24
N PRO A 19 -3.06 15.75 5.16
CA PRO A 19 -4.36 15.78 4.47
C PRO A 19 -4.25 15.62 2.95
N GLU A 20 -3.06 15.85 2.39
CA GLU A 20 -2.74 15.64 0.96
C GLU A 20 -2.63 14.15 0.58
N LEU A 21 -2.46 13.25 1.55
CA LEU A 21 -2.39 11.82 1.27
C LEU A 21 -3.77 11.25 0.91
N PRO A 22 -3.82 10.31 -0.06
CA PRO A 22 -5.02 9.54 -0.34
C PRO A 22 -5.56 8.91 0.94
N ARG A 23 -6.89 8.95 1.11
CA ARG A 23 -7.55 8.34 2.28
C ARG A 23 -7.14 6.88 2.46
N ALA A 24 -7.01 6.14 1.35
CA ALA A 24 -6.56 4.76 1.37
C ALA A 24 -5.22 4.58 2.10
N ILE A 25 -4.25 5.44 1.82
CA ILE A 25 -2.92 5.38 2.43
C ILE A 25 -2.97 5.70 3.93
N ARG A 26 -3.80 6.68 4.32
CA ARG A 26 -3.97 7.08 5.71
C ARG A 26 -4.64 6.01 6.57
N GLU A 27 -5.61 5.29 6.01
CA GLU A 27 -6.34 4.26 6.75
C GLU A 27 -5.60 2.92 6.74
N LEU A 28 -5.02 2.54 5.59
CA LEU A 28 -4.42 1.21 5.40
C LEU A 28 -2.97 1.13 5.87
N HIS A 29 -2.32 2.28 6.10
CA HIS A 29 -0.94 2.36 6.58
C HIS A 29 0.04 1.43 5.84
N PRO A 30 0.11 1.48 4.49
CA PRO A 30 0.97 0.58 3.72
C PRO A 30 2.45 0.85 4.02
N VAL A 31 3.28 -0.20 3.97
CA VAL A 31 4.71 -0.06 4.28
C VAL A 31 5.43 0.54 3.09
N LEU A 32 5.97 1.75 3.25
CA LEU A 32 6.90 2.34 2.30
C LEU A 32 8.33 1.99 2.69
N PHE A 33 9.13 1.56 1.72
CA PHE A 33 10.51 1.18 1.91
C PHE A 33 11.33 1.54 0.69
N LYS A 34 12.64 1.71 0.89
CA LYS A 34 13.58 1.98 -0.18
C LYS A 34 14.27 0.69 -0.60
N GLU A 35 14.19 0.36 -1.88
CA GLU A 35 14.88 -0.78 -2.49
C GLU A 35 15.81 -0.27 -3.60
N GLY A 36 17.12 -0.29 -3.33
CA GLY A 36 18.10 0.28 -4.24
C GLY A 36 17.92 1.79 -4.43
N ASP A 37 17.67 2.21 -5.66
CA ASP A 37 17.40 3.61 -6.05
C ASP A 37 15.91 3.96 -6.11
N SER A 38 15.03 2.99 -5.85
CA SER A 38 13.57 3.16 -5.92
C SER A 38 12.92 3.14 -4.55
N TYR A 39 11.79 3.82 -4.43
CA TYR A 39 10.87 3.69 -3.31
C TYR A 39 9.75 2.74 -3.70
N CYS A 40 9.38 1.84 -2.81
CA CYS A 40 8.32 0.88 -3.02
C CYS A 40 7.38 0.86 -1.83
N CYS A 41 6.10 0.65 -2.10
CA CYS A 41 5.01 0.65 -1.15
C CYS A 41 4.30 -0.69 -1.24
N LEU A 42 4.10 -1.36 -0.11
CA LEU A 42 3.50 -2.69 -0.05
C LEU A 42 2.47 -2.80 1.07
N LEU A 43 1.28 -3.29 0.71
CA LEU A 43 0.27 -3.77 1.64
C LEU A 43 -0.05 -5.22 1.30
N GLY A 44 0.25 -6.14 2.22
CA GLY A 44 0.02 -7.56 2.03
C GLY A 44 1.24 -8.43 2.31
N PRO A 45 1.11 -9.75 2.08
CA PRO A 45 2.12 -10.73 2.46
C PRO A 45 3.36 -10.68 1.56
N ASP A 46 3.19 -10.27 0.32
CA ASP A 46 4.25 -10.17 -0.69
C ASP A 46 3.79 -9.29 -1.87
N PRO A 47 4.72 -8.83 -2.74
CA PRO A 47 4.39 -7.99 -3.89
C PRO A 47 3.45 -8.59 -4.94
N GLN A 48 3.33 -9.92 -5.02
CA GLN A 48 2.47 -10.59 -6.00
C GLN A 48 1.04 -10.75 -5.47
N ALA A 49 0.88 -11.15 -4.22
CA ALA A 49 -0.42 -11.34 -3.60
C ALA A 49 -1.01 -10.03 -3.04
N GLY A 50 -0.15 -9.08 -2.65
CA GLY A 50 -0.49 -7.78 -2.07
C GLY A 50 -0.84 -6.69 -3.09
N ILE A 51 -0.97 -5.47 -2.58
CA ILE A 51 -0.95 -4.23 -3.37
C ILE A 51 0.45 -3.67 -3.25
N PHE A 52 1.11 -3.57 -4.38
CA PHE A 52 2.48 -3.11 -4.50
C PHE A 52 2.55 -1.94 -5.45
N GLY A 53 3.36 -0.93 -5.16
CA GLY A 53 3.67 0.13 -6.11
C GLY A 53 5.06 0.70 -5.88
N CYS A 54 5.70 1.24 -6.91
CA CYS A 54 7.04 1.81 -6.81
C CYS A 54 7.21 3.10 -7.62
N GLY A 55 8.23 3.87 -7.25
CA GLY A 55 8.59 5.11 -7.93
C GLY A 55 9.98 5.61 -7.57
N ALA A 56 10.43 6.66 -8.26
CA ALA A 56 11.72 7.31 -7.97
C ALA A 56 11.66 8.16 -6.69
N THR A 57 10.46 8.53 -6.25
CA THR A 57 10.19 9.26 -5.02
C THR A 57 9.11 8.57 -4.17
N PRO A 58 9.06 8.86 -2.85
CA PRO A 58 7.97 8.41 -1.99
C PRO A 58 6.57 8.71 -2.56
N GLY A 59 6.37 9.93 -3.07
CA GLY A 59 5.09 10.36 -3.63
C GLY A 59 4.68 9.56 -4.87
N GLU A 60 5.64 9.24 -5.75
CA GLU A 60 5.37 8.37 -6.91
C GLU A 60 5.02 6.94 -6.48
N ALA A 61 5.75 6.36 -5.52
CA ALA A 61 5.46 5.02 -5.02
C ALA A 61 4.07 4.93 -4.39
N LEU A 62 3.66 5.96 -3.66
CA LEU A 62 2.33 6.07 -3.06
C LEU A 62 1.23 6.26 -4.12
N THR A 63 1.51 7.03 -5.17
CA THR A 63 0.59 7.22 -6.29
C THR A 63 0.39 5.92 -7.06
N ASP A 64 1.48 5.24 -7.43
CA ASP A 64 1.45 3.95 -8.14
C ASP A 64 0.72 2.88 -7.32
N TRP A 65 0.96 2.84 -6.00
CA TRP A 65 0.23 1.97 -5.09
C TRP A 65 -1.27 2.26 -5.02
N ASP A 66 -1.67 3.54 -4.98
CA ASP A 66 -3.09 3.94 -4.97
C ASP A 66 -3.78 3.58 -6.30
N GLU A 67 -3.07 3.70 -7.43
CA GLU A 67 -3.58 3.26 -8.72
C GLU A 67 -3.80 1.74 -8.76
N HIS A 68 -2.82 0.94 -8.32
CA HIS A 68 -2.99 -0.52 -8.23
C HIS A 68 -4.09 -0.94 -7.27
N LEU A 69 -4.25 -0.23 -6.14
CA LEU A 69 -5.39 -0.44 -5.25
C LEU A 69 -6.71 -0.19 -5.99
N ARG A 70 -6.86 0.94 -6.68
CA ARG A 70 -8.08 1.28 -7.42
C ARG A 70 -8.40 0.24 -8.49
N GLU A 71 -7.41 -0.19 -9.26
CA GLU A 71 -7.58 -1.24 -10.27
C GLU A 71 -8.04 -2.56 -9.63
N ARG A 72 -7.37 -2.99 -8.54
CA ARG A 72 -7.76 -4.21 -7.82
C ARG A 72 -9.18 -4.14 -7.26
N MET A 73 -9.62 -2.95 -6.85
CA MET A 73 -10.96 -2.72 -6.32
C MET A 73 -12.05 -2.65 -7.42
N LYS A 74 -11.69 -2.42 -8.69
CA LYS A 74 -12.64 -2.45 -9.83
C LYS A 74 -13.13 -3.87 -10.14
N THR A 75 -12.25 -4.86 -10.04
CA THR A 75 -12.57 -6.28 -10.26
C THR A 75 -12.24 -7.09 -9.02
N PRO A 76 -13.03 -6.95 -7.95
CA PRO A 76 -12.76 -7.65 -6.70
C PRO A 76 -12.98 -9.15 -6.88
N ASP A 77 -11.89 -9.91 -6.86
CA ASP A 77 -11.97 -11.37 -6.76
C ASP A 77 -12.48 -11.74 -5.36
N ALA A 78 -13.41 -12.70 -5.27
CA ALA A 78 -14.03 -13.08 -4.01
C ALA A 78 -13.06 -13.80 -3.06
N ASN A 79 -11.97 -14.36 -3.58
CA ASN A 79 -10.89 -14.97 -2.82
C ASN A 79 -9.73 -14.00 -2.54
N ASP A 80 -9.87 -12.74 -2.92
CA ASP A 80 -8.84 -11.73 -2.67
C ASP A 80 -8.92 -11.20 -1.23
N GLU A 81 -8.15 -11.84 -0.35
CA GLU A 81 -8.05 -11.45 1.06
C GLU A 81 -7.58 -10.00 1.24
N VAL A 82 -6.81 -9.46 0.29
CA VAL A 82 -6.30 -8.08 0.34
C VAL A 82 -7.41 -7.11 -0.02
N ALA A 83 -8.14 -7.35 -1.09
CA ALA A 83 -9.30 -6.54 -1.44
C ALA A 83 -10.39 -6.61 -0.35
N ALA A 84 -10.60 -7.78 0.26
CA ALA A 84 -11.55 -7.94 1.36
C ALA A 84 -11.14 -7.13 2.59
N TYR A 85 -9.85 -7.18 2.97
CA TYR A 85 -9.31 -6.37 4.05
C TYR A 85 -9.46 -4.87 3.78
N VAL A 86 -9.06 -4.42 2.58
CA VAL A 86 -9.15 -3.01 2.19
C VAL A 86 -10.59 -2.52 2.23
N LYS A 87 -11.54 -3.30 1.70
CA LYS A 87 -12.97 -2.98 1.79
C LYS A 87 -13.46 -2.87 3.22
N GLY A 88 -12.98 -3.73 4.13
CA GLY A 88 -13.31 -3.67 5.55
C GLY A 88 -12.82 -2.38 6.18
N VAL A 89 -11.53 -2.08 6.05
CA VAL A 89 -10.93 -0.87 6.64
C VAL A 89 -11.57 0.40 6.09
N LEU A 90 -11.77 0.51 4.77
CA LEU A 90 -12.33 1.73 4.15
C LEU A 90 -13.84 1.90 4.35
N LYS A 91 -14.57 0.85 4.76
CA LYS A 91 -15.98 0.94 5.14
C LYS A 91 -16.19 1.44 6.57
N ASP A 92 -15.28 1.07 7.48
CA ASP A 92 -15.36 1.40 8.91
C ASP A 92 -14.65 2.73 9.26
N ALA A 93 -13.86 3.27 8.33
CA ALA A 93 -13.22 4.58 8.42
C ALA A 93 -14.13 5.76 8.03
#